data_AF-A0A524JC46-F1
#
_entry.id   AF-A0A524JC46-F1
#
_cell.length_a   1.000
_cell.length_b   1.000
_cell.length_c   1.000
_cell.angle_alpha   90.00
_cell.angle_beta   90.00
_cell.angle_gamma   90.00
#
_symmetry.space_group_name_H-M   'P 1'
#
loop_
_entity.id
_entity.type
_entity.pdbx_description
1 polymer ?
#
loop_
_entity_poly.entity_id
_entity_poly.type
_entity_poly.pdbx_seq_one_letter_code
_entity_poly.pdbx_strand_id
1 'polypeptide(L)'
;MEPTERDALLLAAKPLIDLAIAEDIGPGDATSLSTLAPEAVLHGRIVAKSRGVIAGLPVAEAVFCRVDPEITFTAVVRDGQAVVPGELVAEVSGPGTSLLAAERTALNFLQRLSGIATKTRSFVAAVATYKAAILDTRKTLPGYRMLDKYAVRMGGGQNHRMSLYDMLLIKDNHIDGAAGITAAVNQARIAYPTLPIEVEVRNMDELAEALAVTPPLDRILLDNMTLDQMREAVRLTAEKTDLEASGNVTLATVADIAETGVDFISVGALTHSVQALDLSMKVQVARDRDLPALTARIKEIKAAFGKKLIILGHHYQRDEIINLADYKGDSLQLSRTASQTDAEFIVFCGVHFMAETAATLSKPGQHVLIPDMNAGCYLAETASLPGVQAAWDALDTALGNADAEVTPITYVNSTNALKAFCGEHGGSVCTSSNAGKVLQWAFEQRSRVFFFPDQHLGRNTALQMGMEGADILLWDIRTPPNAEQIRRARVILWPGVCNVHQRFRPKHVHGMRARYPGIRVIVHPESKAEIVALADDAGSTAYIIQQIEKAPAGTSWAVGTESRLVYRLQTEHPEQFITSLADVPPYCANMSQITLQNLAETLEALQKGDLRNEVTVDAQSARWAMTALQRMLAL
;
A
#
# COMPACT_ATOMS: atom_id res chain seq x y z
N MET A 1 -13.59 0.79 39.40
CA MET A 1 -12.49 0.28 38.56
C MET A 1 -11.54 1.42 38.35
N GLU A 2 -10.25 1.21 38.59
CA GLU A 2 -9.24 2.21 38.22
C GLU A 2 -9.30 2.45 36.69
N PRO A 3 -9.19 3.71 36.22
CA PRO A 3 -9.17 4.01 34.80
C PRO A 3 -8.05 3.23 34.12
N THR A 4 -8.31 2.68 32.93
CA THR A 4 -7.22 2.13 32.13
C THR A 4 -6.25 3.27 31.74
N GLU A 5 -5.02 2.93 31.43
CA GLU A 5 -4.03 3.90 30.92
C GLU A 5 -4.54 4.68 29.70
N ARG A 6 -5.33 4.01 28.85
CA ARG A 6 -6.02 4.64 27.71
C ARG A 6 -7.02 5.69 28.19
N ASP A 7 -7.82 5.39 29.22
CA ASP A 7 -8.80 6.33 29.77
C ASP A 7 -8.12 7.57 30.36
N ALA A 8 -7.03 7.39 31.10
CA ALA A 8 -6.26 8.50 31.65
C ALA A 8 -5.65 9.39 30.54
N LEU A 9 -5.14 8.76 29.47
CA LEU A 9 -4.62 9.47 28.30
C LEU A 9 -5.72 10.31 27.62
N LEU A 10 -6.88 9.71 27.35
CA LEU A 10 -7.99 10.37 26.67
C LEU A 10 -8.59 11.50 27.52
N LEU A 11 -8.70 11.29 28.84
CA LEU A 11 -9.16 12.32 29.77
C LEU A 11 -8.24 13.55 29.76
N ALA A 12 -6.92 13.33 29.74
CA ALA A 12 -5.94 14.40 29.66
C ALA A 12 -5.89 15.06 28.27
N ALA A 13 -6.13 14.31 27.20
CA ALA A 13 -6.12 14.81 25.82
C ALA A 13 -7.35 15.65 25.50
N LYS A 14 -8.52 15.31 26.07
CA LYS A 14 -9.80 15.98 25.78
C LYS A 14 -9.75 17.51 25.77
N PRO A 15 -9.28 18.22 26.83
CA PRO A 15 -9.23 19.68 26.81
C PRO A 15 -8.28 20.24 25.74
N LEU A 16 -7.23 19.51 25.38
CA LEU A 16 -6.30 19.90 24.31
C LEU A 16 -6.92 19.71 22.93
N ILE A 17 -7.68 18.63 22.73
CA ILE A 17 -8.44 18.37 21.51
C ILE A 17 -9.53 19.43 21.34
N ASP A 18 -10.30 19.73 22.39
CA ASP A 18 -11.34 20.76 22.37
C ASP A 18 -10.75 22.14 22.00
N LEU A 19 -9.58 22.48 22.54
CA LEU A 19 -8.86 23.72 22.21
C LEU A 19 -8.37 23.73 20.76
N ALA A 20 -7.74 22.65 20.30
CA ALA A 20 -7.20 22.56 18.94
C ALA A 20 -8.30 22.60 17.87
N ILE A 21 -9.41 21.92 18.09
CA ILE A 21 -10.58 21.96 17.20
C ILE A 21 -11.16 23.38 17.13
N ALA A 22 -11.26 24.08 18.27
CA ALA A 22 -11.76 25.45 18.30
C ALA A 22 -10.82 26.42 17.56
N GLU A 23 -9.50 26.20 17.64
CA GLU A 23 -8.48 26.97 16.91
C GLU A 23 -8.55 26.73 15.39
N ASP A 24 -8.65 25.48 14.95
CA ASP A 24 -8.48 25.08 13.54
C ASP A 24 -9.78 25.23 12.72
N ILE A 25 -10.94 24.86 13.30
CA ILE A 25 -12.22 24.82 12.56
C ILE A 25 -12.98 26.15 12.67
N GLY A 26 -12.99 26.80 13.84
CA GLY A 26 -13.72 28.06 14.06
C GLY A 26 -15.16 28.03 13.51
N PRO A 27 -15.51 28.89 12.52
CA PRO A 27 -16.85 28.90 11.90
C PRO A 27 -17.10 27.79 10.86
N GLY A 28 -16.06 27.06 10.42
CA GLY A 28 -16.13 25.96 9.45
C GLY A 28 -14.98 25.92 8.44
N ASP A 29 -14.81 24.78 7.75
CA ASP A 29 -13.81 24.57 6.69
C ASP A 29 -14.30 25.12 5.33
N ALA A 30 -13.90 26.35 5.00
CA ALA A 30 -14.29 27.00 3.75
C ALA A 30 -13.86 26.24 2.49
N THR A 31 -12.74 25.50 2.53
CA THR A 31 -12.23 24.77 1.35
C THR A 31 -13.07 23.54 1.10
N SER A 32 -13.27 22.70 2.11
CA SER A 32 -14.08 21.49 1.94
C SER A 32 -15.54 21.82 1.64
N LEU A 33 -16.10 22.85 2.27
CA LEU A 33 -17.48 23.30 2.01
C LEU A 33 -17.71 23.82 0.58
N SER A 34 -16.67 24.33 -0.09
CA SER A 34 -16.77 24.86 -1.46
C SER A 34 -16.33 23.88 -2.54
N THR A 35 -15.62 22.80 -2.19
CA THR A 35 -15.01 21.87 -3.16
C THR A 35 -15.53 20.44 -3.08
N LEU A 36 -16.18 20.05 -1.99
CA LEU A 36 -16.80 18.73 -1.85
C LEU A 36 -18.32 18.79 -2.01
N ALA A 37 -18.90 17.75 -2.60
CA ALA A 37 -20.34 17.55 -2.54
C ALA A 37 -20.78 17.36 -1.08
N PRO A 38 -21.95 17.87 -0.65
CA PRO A 38 -22.44 17.72 0.72
C PRO A 38 -22.51 16.25 1.19
N GLU A 39 -22.86 15.35 0.28
CA GLU A 39 -22.94 13.91 0.45
C GLU A 39 -21.61 13.19 0.15
N ALA A 40 -20.52 13.93 -0.08
CA ALA A 40 -19.23 13.33 -0.34
C ALA A 40 -18.74 12.63 0.91
N VAL A 41 -18.24 11.43 0.67
CA VAL A 41 -17.81 10.53 1.71
C VAL A 41 -16.40 10.08 1.35
N LEU A 42 -15.48 10.23 2.31
CA LEU A 42 -14.06 9.98 2.07
C LEU A 42 -13.57 8.78 2.86
N HIS A 43 -12.55 8.13 2.31
CA HIS A 43 -11.73 7.13 2.95
C HIS A 43 -10.27 7.61 2.94
N GLY A 44 -9.76 7.95 4.12
CA GLY A 44 -8.40 8.37 4.39
C GLY A 44 -7.50 7.21 4.82
N ARG A 45 -6.25 7.22 4.33
CA ARG A 45 -5.19 6.31 4.75
C ARG A 45 -4.03 7.11 5.30
N ILE A 46 -3.73 6.95 6.59
CA ILE A 46 -2.58 7.56 7.26
C ILE A 46 -1.36 6.68 7.02
N VAL A 47 -0.32 7.25 6.41
CA VAL A 47 0.88 6.53 5.95
C VAL A 47 2.13 7.20 6.51
N ALA A 48 3.09 6.39 6.96
CA ALA A 48 4.38 6.89 7.40
C ALA A 48 5.24 7.39 6.21
N LYS A 49 5.86 8.56 6.35
CA LYS A 49 6.78 9.13 5.36
C LYS A 49 8.25 9.02 5.77
N SER A 50 8.48 8.79 7.06
CA SER A 50 9.79 8.60 7.66
C SER A 50 9.76 7.36 8.58
N ARG A 51 10.94 6.84 8.92
CA ARG A 51 11.07 5.77 9.91
C ARG A 51 10.82 6.32 11.31
N GLY A 52 10.07 5.60 12.13
CA GLY A 52 9.85 6.01 13.52
C GLY A 52 9.11 4.97 14.36
N VAL A 53 8.67 5.38 15.53
CA VAL A 53 7.80 4.63 16.44
C VAL A 53 6.48 5.38 16.56
N ILE A 54 5.37 4.68 16.35
CA ILE A 54 4.03 5.28 16.44
C ILE A 54 3.60 5.43 17.91
N ALA A 55 3.05 6.58 18.26
CA ALA A 55 2.40 6.81 19.54
C ALA A 55 1.27 7.84 19.41
N GLY A 56 0.16 7.63 20.10
CA GLY A 56 -0.97 8.55 20.13
C GLY A 56 -2.15 8.16 19.22
N LEU A 57 -2.24 6.90 18.77
CA LEU A 57 -3.38 6.43 17.97
C LEU A 57 -4.74 6.67 18.64
N PRO A 58 -4.93 6.42 19.95
CA PRO A 58 -6.20 6.72 20.62
C PRO A 58 -6.53 8.22 20.63
N VAL A 59 -5.51 9.09 20.70
CA VAL A 59 -5.69 10.54 20.67
C VAL A 59 -6.12 11.00 19.28
N ALA A 60 -5.51 10.47 18.22
CA ALA A 60 -5.91 10.75 16.84
C ALA A 60 -7.35 10.29 16.55
N GLU A 61 -7.71 9.08 16.97
CA GLU A 61 -9.09 8.56 16.92
C GLU A 61 -10.06 9.50 17.64
N ALA A 62 -9.72 9.93 18.86
CA ALA A 62 -10.56 10.84 19.64
C ALA A 62 -10.75 12.21 18.96
N VAL A 63 -9.76 12.73 18.23
CA VAL A 63 -9.93 13.95 17.42
C VAL A 63 -10.99 13.73 16.34
N PHE A 64 -10.88 12.66 15.55
CA PHE A 64 -11.84 12.35 14.49
C PHE A 64 -13.25 12.19 15.05
N CYS A 65 -13.44 11.38 16.08
CA CYS A 65 -14.75 11.17 16.70
C CYS A 65 -15.31 12.45 17.36
N ARG A 66 -14.44 13.36 17.81
CA ARG A 66 -14.86 14.63 18.44
C ARG A 66 -15.36 15.65 17.43
N VAL A 67 -14.78 15.64 16.22
CA VAL A 67 -15.24 16.46 15.09
C VAL A 67 -16.57 15.92 14.56
N ASP A 68 -16.66 14.60 14.36
CA ASP A 68 -17.88 13.96 13.85
C ASP A 68 -17.96 12.49 14.31
N PRO A 69 -19.02 12.11 15.06
CA PRO A 69 -19.18 10.75 15.55
C PRO A 69 -19.43 9.70 14.45
N GLU A 70 -19.77 10.12 13.21
CA GLU A 70 -19.91 9.21 12.07
C GLU A 70 -18.55 8.81 11.45
N ILE A 71 -17.45 9.45 11.88
CA ILE A 71 -16.11 9.06 11.44
C ILE A 71 -15.67 7.80 12.17
N THR A 72 -15.33 6.78 11.38
CA THR A 72 -14.71 5.53 11.85
C THR A 72 -13.21 5.59 11.68
N PHE A 73 -12.46 5.16 12.69
CA PHE A 73 -11.01 5.11 12.69
C PHE A 73 -10.57 3.67 13.00
N THR A 74 -9.68 3.13 12.18
CA THR A 74 -9.14 1.77 12.35
C THR A 74 -7.62 1.85 12.37
N ALA A 75 -7.02 1.60 13.53
CA ALA A 75 -5.57 1.48 13.64
C ALA A 75 -5.09 0.17 12.99
N VAL A 76 -4.09 0.26 12.11
CA VAL A 76 -3.47 -0.90 11.44
C VAL A 76 -2.19 -1.34 12.16
N VAL A 77 -1.58 -0.42 12.90
CA VAL A 77 -0.45 -0.67 13.80
C VAL A 77 -0.86 -0.35 15.24
N ARG A 78 -0.01 -0.73 16.20
CA ARG A 78 -0.20 -0.39 17.63
C ARG A 78 0.77 0.68 18.10
N ASP A 79 0.38 1.45 19.11
CA ASP A 79 1.31 2.37 19.78
C ASP A 79 2.53 1.59 20.32
N GLY A 80 3.72 2.16 20.16
CA GLY A 80 5.01 1.54 20.44
C GLY A 80 5.60 0.69 19.29
N GLN A 81 4.85 0.48 18.20
CA GLN A 81 5.35 -0.23 17.02
C GLN A 81 6.25 0.67 16.17
N ALA A 82 7.34 0.09 15.64
CA ALA A 82 8.20 0.74 14.67
C ALA A 82 7.61 0.66 13.26
N VAL A 83 7.76 1.73 12.48
CA VAL A 83 7.26 1.84 11.10
C VAL A 83 8.34 2.34 10.14
N VAL A 84 8.18 2.03 8.85
CA VAL A 84 9.04 2.51 7.75
C VAL A 84 8.25 3.33 6.71
N PRO A 85 8.93 4.14 5.87
CA PRO A 85 8.25 4.92 4.84
C PRO A 85 7.38 4.06 3.92
N GLY A 86 6.13 4.48 3.71
CA GLY A 86 5.12 3.79 2.89
C GLY A 86 4.20 2.85 3.67
N GLU A 87 4.50 2.58 4.94
CA GLU A 87 3.69 1.69 5.79
C GLU A 87 2.39 2.36 6.23
N LEU A 88 1.30 1.58 6.21
CA LEU A 88 -0.03 2.03 6.60
C LEU A 88 -0.14 2.03 8.13
N VAL A 89 -0.51 3.17 8.72
CA VAL A 89 -0.63 3.38 10.17
C VAL A 89 -2.07 3.22 10.63
N ALA A 90 -3.01 3.85 9.92
CA ALA A 90 -4.43 3.80 10.22
C ALA A 90 -5.28 4.10 8.97
N GLU A 91 -6.52 3.65 9.01
CA GLU A 91 -7.56 3.96 8.04
C GLU A 91 -8.68 4.77 8.71
N VAL A 92 -9.25 5.72 7.98
CA VAL A 92 -10.27 6.65 8.49
C VAL A 92 -11.38 6.79 7.45
N SER A 93 -12.64 6.67 7.85
CA SER A 93 -13.78 6.78 6.93
C SER A 93 -14.89 7.59 7.57
N GLY A 94 -15.34 8.66 6.91
CA GLY A 94 -16.53 9.42 7.35
C GLY A 94 -17.03 10.41 6.29
N PRO A 95 -17.94 11.32 6.67
CA PRO A 95 -18.32 12.47 5.84
C PRO A 95 -17.08 13.25 5.42
N GLY A 96 -17.01 13.64 4.14
CA GLY A 96 -15.78 14.16 3.54
C GLY A 96 -15.33 15.49 4.14
N THR A 97 -16.27 16.40 4.37
CA THR A 97 -16.02 17.70 5.00
C THR A 97 -15.51 17.53 6.43
N SER A 98 -16.18 16.71 7.24
CA SER A 98 -15.77 16.41 8.62
C SER A 98 -14.41 15.71 8.69
N LEU A 99 -14.15 14.77 7.78
CA LEU A 99 -12.90 14.01 7.74
C LEU A 99 -11.70 14.91 7.41
N LEU A 100 -11.84 15.82 6.44
CA LEU A 100 -10.77 16.78 6.11
C LEU A 100 -10.60 17.84 7.19
N ALA A 101 -11.69 18.32 7.81
CA ALA A 101 -11.63 19.26 8.92
C ALA A 101 -10.86 18.69 10.14
N ALA A 102 -10.97 17.38 10.38
CA ALA A 102 -10.25 16.71 11.47
C ALA A 102 -8.78 16.37 11.13
N GLU A 103 -8.42 16.29 9.85
CA GLU A 103 -7.16 15.71 9.38
C GLU A 103 -5.94 16.33 10.06
N ARG A 104 -5.81 17.66 9.97
CA ARG A 104 -4.57 18.33 10.35
C ARG A 104 -4.37 18.27 11.85
N THR A 105 -5.42 18.53 12.61
CA THR A 105 -5.42 18.41 14.07
C THR A 105 -5.05 16.99 14.50
N ALA A 106 -5.66 15.94 13.93
CA ALA A 106 -5.36 14.55 14.27
C ALA A 106 -3.91 14.16 13.95
N LEU A 107 -3.43 14.54 12.75
CA LEU A 107 -2.04 14.31 12.36
C LEU A 107 -1.06 15.05 13.27
N ASN A 108 -1.33 16.30 13.66
CA ASN A 108 -0.42 17.05 14.53
C ASN A 108 -0.20 16.37 15.89
N PHE A 109 -1.26 15.85 16.53
CA PHE A 109 -1.13 15.05 17.75
C PHE A 109 -0.32 13.78 17.50
N LEU A 110 -0.71 12.97 16.51
CA LEU A 110 -0.07 11.69 16.21
C LEU A 110 1.41 11.85 15.87
N GLN A 111 1.76 12.83 15.03
CA GLN A 111 3.12 13.10 14.59
C GLN A 111 4.02 13.58 15.74
N ARG A 112 3.53 14.49 16.60
CA ARG A 112 4.32 14.98 17.75
C ARG A 112 4.63 13.84 18.72
N LEU A 113 3.61 13.07 19.09
CA LEU A 113 3.76 11.95 20.03
C LEU A 113 4.65 10.86 19.45
N SER A 114 4.46 10.50 18.18
CA SER A 114 5.34 9.56 17.48
C SER A 114 6.78 10.07 17.39
N GLY A 115 6.98 11.39 17.27
CA GLY A 115 8.31 12.02 17.34
C GLY A 115 9.02 11.79 18.68
N ILE A 116 8.30 11.97 19.80
CA ILE A 116 8.81 11.69 21.16
C ILE A 116 9.17 10.21 21.32
N ALA A 117 8.27 9.32 20.91
CA ALA A 117 8.48 7.88 20.99
C ALA A 117 9.70 7.45 20.15
N THR A 118 9.85 7.99 18.95
CA THR A 118 10.98 7.74 18.05
C THR A 118 12.30 8.19 18.67
N LYS A 119 12.33 9.41 19.23
CA LYS A 119 13.53 9.94 19.89
C LYS A 119 13.89 9.10 21.11
N THR A 120 12.91 8.77 21.94
CA THR A 120 13.11 7.94 23.14
C THR A 120 13.66 6.56 22.78
N ARG A 121 13.10 5.92 21.74
CA ARG A 121 13.59 4.62 21.24
C ARG A 121 15.06 4.66 20.87
N SER A 122 15.54 5.78 20.34
CA SER A 122 16.95 5.94 19.97
C SER A 122 17.87 5.96 21.20
N PHE A 123 17.46 6.62 22.29
CA PHE A 123 18.20 6.62 23.56
C PHE A 123 18.16 5.24 24.24
N VAL A 124 16.98 4.60 24.27
CA VAL A 124 16.82 3.25 24.84
C VAL A 124 17.69 2.24 24.09
N ALA A 125 17.74 2.32 22.76
CA ALA A 125 18.60 1.46 21.96
C ALA A 125 20.09 1.71 22.24
N ALA A 126 20.50 2.96 22.45
CA ALA A 126 21.89 3.32 22.74
C ALA A 126 22.39 2.76 24.09
N VAL A 127 21.48 2.46 25.03
CA VAL A 127 21.84 1.91 26.35
C VAL A 127 21.44 0.44 26.54
N ALA A 128 20.98 -0.25 25.50
CA ALA A 128 20.36 -1.57 25.61
C ALA A 128 21.26 -2.68 26.19
N THR A 129 22.58 -2.49 26.17
CA THR A 129 23.57 -3.42 26.74
C THR A 129 23.93 -3.12 28.19
N TYR A 130 23.44 -2.01 28.75
CA TYR A 130 23.73 -1.55 30.11
C TYR A 130 22.50 -1.70 31.01
N LYS A 131 22.71 -1.58 32.33
CA LYS A 131 21.63 -1.62 33.33
C LYS A 131 20.71 -0.38 33.25
N ALA A 132 21.26 0.74 32.80
CA ALA A 132 20.62 2.05 32.89
C ALA A 132 19.28 2.13 32.14
N ALA A 133 18.24 2.63 32.81
CA ALA A 133 16.96 2.97 32.20
C ALA A 133 16.88 4.45 31.81
N ILE A 134 16.33 4.73 30.63
CA ILE A 134 16.13 6.11 30.16
C ILE A 134 14.85 6.69 30.76
N LEU A 135 14.99 7.84 31.41
CA LEU A 135 13.89 8.58 32.02
C LEU A 135 13.57 9.86 31.26
N ASP A 136 12.29 10.20 31.22
CA ASP A 136 11.84 11.52 30.85
C ASP A 136 12.04 12.55 31.98
N THR A 137 11.61 13.78 31.75
CA THR A 137 11.59 14.81 32.80
C THR A 137 10.24 15.53 32.81
N ARG A 138 10.13 16.57 33.64
CA ARG A 138 8.96 17.48 33.63
C ARG A 138 9.08 18.65 32.66
N LYS A 139 10.14 18.69 31.84
CA LYS A 139 10.32 19.67 30.75
C LYS A 139 9.46 19.28 29.55
N THR A 140 8.14 19.34 29.72
CA THR A 140 7.14 19.02 28.70
C THR A 140 6.51 20.28 28.15
N LEU A 141 5.80 20.17 27.03
CA LEU A 141 4.91 21.25 26.59
C LEU A 141 3.83 21.47 27.68
N PRO A 142 3.51 22.73 28.08
CA PRO A 142 2.47 23.00 29.08
C PRO A 142 1.13 22.38 28.68
N GLY A 143 0.43 21.75 29.65
CA GLY A 143 -0.82 21.01 29.40
C GLY A 143 -0.63 19.60 28.82
N TYR A 144 0.46 19.33 28.10
CA TYR A 144 0.69 18.07 27.37
C TYR A 144 1.36 16.96 28.19
N ARG A 145 1.67 17.19 29.46
CA ARG A 145 2.55 16.29 30.24
C ARG A 145 2.14 14.83 30.19
N MET A 146 0.85 14.52 30.35
CA MET A 146 0.35 13.14 30.28
C MET A 146 0.64 12.50 28.90
N LEU A 147 0.42 13.26 27.83
CA LEU A 147 0.61 12.79 26.46
C LEU A 147 2.11 12.64 26.11
N ASP A 148 2.92 13.66 26.43
CA ASP A 148 4.37 13.64 26.18
C ASP A 148 5.02 12.45 26.91
N LYS A 149 4.66 12.21 28.17
CA LYS A 149 5.16 11.08 28.97
C LYS A 149 4.60 9.73 28.52
N TYR A 150 3.35 9.68 28.06
CA TYR A 150 2.80 8.50 27.40
C TYR A 150 3.66 8.09 26.20
N ALA A 151 4.03 9.06 25.35
CA ALA A 151 4.85 8.81 24.17
C ALA A 151 6.27 8.32 24.51
N VAL A 152 6.89 8.82 25.60
CA VAL A 152 8.17 8.30 26.10
C VAL A 152 8.08 6.80 26.36
N ARG A 153 7.03 6.34 27.05
CA ARG A 153 6.84 4.92 27.33
C ARG A 153 6.61 4.09 26.07
N MET A 154 5.91 4.63 25.08
CA MET A 154 5.78 3.96 23.77
C MET A 154 7.14 3.81 23.07
N GLY A 155 8.06 4.74 23.30
CA GLY A 155 9.47 4.63 22.88
C GLY A 155 10.31 3.66 23.71
N GLY A 156 9.77 3.11 24.80
CA GLY A 156 10.47 2.20 25.72
C GLY A 156 11.21 2.86 26.87
N GLY A 157 11.09 4.19 27.04
CA GLY A 157 11.60 4.88 28.23
C GLY A 157 10.66 4.70 29.42
N GLN A 158 11.05 5.21 30.58
CA GLN A 158 10.20 5.22 31.78
C GLN A 158 9.93 6.66 32.22
N ASN A 159 8.84 6.84 32.96
CA ASN A 159 8.49 8.14 33.50
C ASN A 159 9.25 8.35 34.82
N HIS A 160 9.89 9.51 34.97
CA HIS A 160 10.53 9.93 36.22
C HIS A 160 9.48 10.21 37.31
N ARG A 161 8.98 11.45 37.39
CA ARG A 161 7.76 11.81 38.14
C ARG A 161 6.76 12.49 37.24
N MET A 162 5.47 12.32 37.53
CA MET A 162 4.38 12.98 36.80
C MET A 162 4.20 14.44 37.24
N SER A 163 4.41 14.79 38.51
CA SER A 163 4.09 16.13 39.01
C SER A 163 5.03 16.61 40.14
N LEU A 164 4.61 17.62 40.91
CA LEU A 164 5.27 18.06 42.15
C LEU A 164 4.78 17.28 43.37
N TYR A 165 3.59 16.68 43.28
CA TYR A 165 2.86 16.11 44.42
C TYR A 165 3.06 14.60 44.60
N ASP A 166 3.72 13.94 43.66
CA ASP A 166 3.87 12.47 43.59
C ASP A 166 5.26 11.98 43.98
N MET A 167 6.26 12.87 43.97
CA MET A 167 7.63 12.59 44.42
C MET A 167 8.34 13.87 44.83
N LEU A 168 9.04 13.80 45.97
CA LEU A 168 9.88 14.89 46.46
C LEU A 168 11.23 14.84 45.74
N LEU A 169 11.54 15.90 44.98
CA LEU A 169 12.86 16.10 44.36
C LEU A 169 13.51 17.31 45.02
N ILE A 170 14.43 17.03 45.94
CA ILE A 170 15.22 18.03 46.65
C ILE A 170 16.39 18.43 45.74
N LYS A 171 16.43 19.71 45.36
CA LYS A 171 17.40 20.29 44.43
C LYS A 171 18.34 21.23 45.18
N ASP A 172 19.41 21.66 44.53
CA ASP A 172 20.33 22.70 44.97
C ASP A 172 19.67 23.84 45.78
N ASN A 173 18.63 24.47 45.23
CA ASN A 173 17.93 25.59 45.85
C ASN A 173 17.19 25.21 47.14
N HIS A 174 16.69 23.98 47.22
CA HIS A 174 16.05 23.46 48.43
C HIS A 174 17.09 23.14 49.51
N ILE A 175 18.22 22.57 49.11
CA ILE A 175 19.35 22.24 49.99
C ILE A 175 19.93 23.51 50.59
N ASP A 176 20.22 24.50 49.74
CA ASP A 176 20.78 25.79 50.16
C ASP A 176 19.78 26.54 51.08
N GLY A 177 18.48 26.46 50.78
CA GLY A 177 17.43 27.05 51.62
C GLY A 177 17.20 26.35 52.96
N ALA A 178 17.47 25.04 53.05
CA ALA A 178 17.34 24.24 54.27
C ALA A 178 18.65 24.14 55.07
N ALA A 179 19.73 24.75 54.59
CA ALA A 179 21.08 24.69 55.16
C ALA A 179 21.68 23.27 55.21
N GLY A 180 21.45 22.46 54.17
CA GLY A 180 22.08 21.14 53.99
C GLY A 180 21.12 20.02 53.57
N ILE A 181 21.66 18.92 53.04
CA ILE A 181 20.86 17.79 52.53
C ILE A 181 20.12 17.12 53.68
N THR A 182 20.81 16.84 54.77
CA THR A 182 20.24 16.14 55.93
C THR A 182 19.04 16.89 56.51
N ALA A 183 19.15 18.22 56.62
CA ALA A 183 18.07 19.08 57.11
C ALA A 183 16.87 19.08 56.14
N ALA A 184 17.12 19.23 54.84
CA ALA A 184 16.08 19.21 53.82
C ALA A 184 15.31 17.88 53.81
N VAL A 185 16.01 16.75 53.84
CA VAL A 185 15.40 15.41 53.82
C VAL A 185 14.56 15.17 55.07
N ASN A 186 15.07 15.53 56.26
CA ASN A 186 14.32 15.35 57.50
C ASN A 186 13.02 16.15 57.51
N GLN A 187 13.06 17.41 57.06
CA GLN A 187 11.85 18.23 56.93
C GLN A 187 10.87 17.61 55.92
N ALA A 188 11.38 17.13 54.79
CA ALA A 188 10.56 16.51 53.74
C ALA A 188 9.86 15.23 54.23
N ARG A 189 10.56 14.37 54.99
CA ARG A 189 9.97 13.15 55.59
C ARG A 189 8.91 13.43 56.64
N ILE A 190 9.08 14.49 57.43
CA ILE A 190 8.07 14.92 58.42
C ILE A 190 6.81 15.41 57.69
N ALA A 191 6.99 16.22 56.65
CA ALA A 191 5.87 16.80 55.90
C ALA A 191 5.14 15.77 55.03
N TYR A 192 5.87 14.85 54.40
CA TYR A 192 5.33 13.87 53.45
C TYR A 192 5.95 12.48 53.66
N PRO A 193 5.49 11.73 54.69
CA PRO A 193 6.14 10.50 55.14
C PRO A 193 6.04 9.32 54.15
N THR A 194 5.15 9.40 53.16
CA THR A 194 4.89 8.30 52.22
C THR A 194 5.37 8.58 50.80
N LEU A 195 5.82 9.81 50.52
CA LEU A 195 6.29 10.15 49.17
C LEU A 195 7.76 9.75 49.01
N PRO A 196 8.14 9.15 47.87
CA PRO A 196 9.54 8.87 47.59
C PRO A 196 10.35 10.17 47.52
N ILE A 197 11.59 10.09 47.97
CA ILE A 197 12.52 11.21 48.06
C ILE A 197 13.75 10.95 47.20
N GLU A 198 13.94 11.84 46.23
CA GLU A 198 15.14 11.95 45.42
C GLU A 198 15.91 13.22 45.81
N VAL A 199 17.23 13.11 45.95
CA VAL A 199 18.13 14.24 46.25
C VAL A 199 19.11 14.43 45.10
N GLU A 200 19.19 15.66 44.60
CA GLU A 200 20.21 16.10 43.64
C GLU A 200 21.50 16.47 44.38
N VAL A 201 22.64 15.93 43.93
CA VAL A 201 23.96 16.20 44.48
C VAL A 201 24.89 16.75 43.41
N ARG A 202 25.68 17.77 43.78
CA ARG A 202 26.57 18.52 42.88
C ARG A 202 28.01 17.99 42.88
N ASN A 203 28.42 17.33 43.96
CA ASN A 203 29.79 16.86 44.17
C ASN A 203 29.85 15.64 45.09
N MET A 204 31.05 15.11 45.30
CA MET A 204 31.26 13.88 46.09
C MET A 204 31.02 14.08 47.60
N ASP A 205 31.16 15.30 48.12
CA ASP A 205 30.90 15.59 49.54
C ASP A 205 29.39 15.56 49.81
N GLU A 206 28.60 16.16 48.93
CA GLU A 206 27.14 16.09 48.97
C GLU A 206 26.62 14.65 48.77
N LEU A 207 27.26 13.87 47.89
CA LEU A 207 26.95 12.44 47.76
C LEU A 207 27.21 11.69 49.07
N ALA A 208 28.35 11.93 49.73
CA ALA A 208 28.66 11.31 51.01
C ALA A 208 27.65 11.70 52.10
N GLU A 209 27.21 12.97 52.14
CA GLU A 209 26.15 13.43 53.04
C GLU A 209 24.83 12.70 52.74
N ALA A 210 24.41 12.64 51.47
CA ALA A 210 23.17 11.99 51.05
C ALA A 210 23.16 10.49 51.41
N LEU A 211 24.27 9.79 51.24
CA LEU A 211 24.42 8.36 51.59
C LEU A 211 24.42 8.10 53.10
N ALA A 212 24.76 9.10 53.93
CA ALA A 212 24.74 8.97 55.39
C ALA A 212 23.32 9.14 56.00
N VAL A 213 22.37 9.66 55.23
CA VAL A 213 20.98 9.87 55.68
C VAL A 213 20.31 8.52 56.00
N THR A 214 19.67 8.45 57.17
CA THR A 214 18.95 7.24 57.65
C THR A 214 17.48 7.58 57.99
N PRO A 215 16.48 6.80 57.50
CA PRO A 215 16.60 5.69 56.54
C PRO A 215 17.19 6.12 55.18
N PRO A 216 17.65 5.20 54.32
CA PRO A 216 18.20 5.53 53.01
C PRO A 216 17.24 6.34 52.14
N LEU A 217 17.78 7.12 51.21
CA LEU A 217 17.00 7.80 50.17
C LEU A 217 16.48 6.79 49.15
N ASP A 218 15.38 7.13 48.48
CA ASP A 218 14.86 6.29 47.39
C ASP A 218 15.74 6.39 46.14
N ARG A 219 16.31 7.58 45.89
CA ARG A 219 17.20 7.84 44.75
C ARG A 219 18.13 9.02 44.99
N ILE A 220 19.31 8.99 44.38
CA ILE A 220 20.25 10.11 44.34
C ILE A 220 20.54 10.49 42.88
N LEU A 221 20.37 11.77 42.55
CA LEU A 221 20.60 12.32 41.22
C LEU A 221 21.97 13.02 41.17
N LEU A 222 22.86 12.56 40.31
CA LEU A 222 24.17 13.11 40.04
C LEU A 222 24.05 14.20 38.96
N ASP A 223 24.04 15.48 39.36
CA ASP A 223 23.84 16.58 38.41
C ASP A 223 25.16 17.08 37.82
N ASN A 224 25.27 17.02 36.48
CA ASN A 224 26.41 17.52 35.70
C ASN A 224 27.79 17.00 36.17
N MET A 225 27.84 15.83 36.81
CA MET A 225 29.09 15.18 37.18
C MET A 225 29.84 14.65 35.95
N THR A 226 31.16 14.58 36.03
CA THR A 226 32.00 13.94 34.99
C THR A 226 31.87 12.41 35.05
N LEU A 227 32.21 11.71 33.97
CA LEU A 227 32.15 10.23 33.92
C LEU A 227 32.98 9.57 35.03
N ASP A 228 34.14 10.13 35.37
CA ASP A 228 34.99 9.59 36.44
C ASP A 228 34.36 9.79 37.82
N GLN A 229 33.72 10.94 38.06
CA GLN A 229 32.95 11.16 39.28
C GLN A 229 31.74 10.22 39.37
N MET A 230 31.05 9.96 38.26
CA MET A 230 29.93 9.01 38.24
C MET A 230 30.38 7.57 38.54
N ARG A 231 31.50 7.10 37.96
CA ARG A 231 32.08 5.79 38.29
C ARG A 231 32.45 5.67 39.76
N GLU A 232 33.03 6.74 40.32
CA GLU A 232 33.35 6.80 41.74
C GLU A 232 32.10 6.80 42.61
N ALA A 233 31.06 7.54 42.23
CA ALA A 233 29.78 7.57 42.91
C ALA A 233 29.11 6.19 42.93
N VAL A 234 29.11 5.48 41.79
CA VAL A 234 28.61 4.10 41.69
C VAL A 234 29.38 3.17 42.64
N ARG A 235 30.72 3.30 42.69
CA ARG A 235 31.57 2.51 43.59
C ARG A 235 31.27 2.77 45.07
N LEU A 236 31.10 4.03 45.47
CA LEU A 236 30.84 4.41 46.87
C LEU A 236 29.44 4.03 47.33
N THR A 237 28.44 4.18 46.46
CA THR A 237 27.05 3.83 46.76
C THR A 237 26.87 2.33 46.95
N ALA A 238 27.66 1.51 46.24
CA ALA A 238 27.72 0.05 46.39
C ALA A 238 26.32 -0.60 46.40
N GLU A 239 25.47 -0.21 45.44
CA GLU A 239 24.09 -0.69 45.24
C GLU A 239 23.12 -0.44 46.40
N LYS A 240 23.45 0.44 47.36
CA LYS A 240 22.56 0.74 48.49
C LYS A 240 21.38 1.65 48.14
N THR A 241 21.54 2.49 47.11
CA THR A 241 20.55 3.47 46.66
C THR A 241 20.67 3.62 45.15
N ASP A 242 19.55 3.74 44.45
CA ASP A 242 19.54 3.94 43.00
C ASP A 242 20.19 5.28 42.65
N LEU A 243 21.06 5.26 41.62
CA LEU A 243 21.71 6.45 41.09
C LEU A 243 21.11 6.85 39.75
N GLU A 244 20.82 8.14 39.62
CA GLU A 244 20.35 8.76 38.40
C GLU A 244 21.35 9.79 37.89
N ALA A 245 21.72 9.72 36.61
CA ALA A 245 22.54 10.75 35.97
C ALA A 245 21.66 11.78 35.23
N SER A 246 22.01 13.05 35.36
CA SER A 246 21.38 14.17 34.65
C SER A 246 22.41 15.22 34.23
N GLY A 247 22.03 16.03 33.24
CA GLY A 247 22.87 17.13 32.73
C GLY A 247 23.51 16.81 31.39
N ASN A 248 23.25 17.66 30.38
CA ASN A 248 23.84 17.59 29.04
C ASN A 248 23.82 16.21 28.35
N VAL A 249 22.79 15.39 28.62
CA VAL A 249 22.64 14.07 28.02
C VAL A 249 22.23 14.19 26.55
N THR A 250 23.01 13.57 25.66
CA THR A 250 22.77 13.51 24.21
C THR A 250 22.89 12.07 23.72
N LEU A 251 22.47 11.78 22.49
CA LEU A 251 22.68 10.45 21.90
C LEU A 251 24.17 10.07 21.80
N ALA A 252 25.07 11.06 21.70
CA ALA A 252 26.50 10.82 21.64
C ALA A 252 27.12 10.48 23.00
N THR A 253 26.51 10.93 24.10
CA THR A 253 27.07 10.80 25.46
C THR A 253 26.36 9.77 26.33
N VAL A 254 25.12 9.38 25.99
CA VAL A 254 24.29 8.51 26.84
C VAL A 254 24.89 7.13 27.09
N ALA A 255 25.58 6.56 26.10
CA ALA A 255 26.20 5.24 26.24
C ALA A 255 27.35 5.26 27.25
N ASP A 256 28.21 6.28 27.20
CA ASP A 256 29.32 6.45 28.14
C ASP A 256 28.82 6.70 29.56
N ILE A 257 27.72 7.44 29.71
CA ILE A 257 27.05 7.64 31.01
C ILE A 257 26.51 6.30 31.53
N ALA A 258 25.84 5.51 30.69
CA ALA A 258 25.32 4.20 31.07
C ALA A 258 26.41 3.21 31.47
N GLU A 259 27.58 3.27 30.81
CA GLU A 259 28.75 2.45 31.13
C GLU A 259 29.28 2.69 32.56
N THR A 260 29.06 3.88 33.14
CA THR A 260 29.49 4.17 34.51
C THR A 260 28.83 3.28 35.56
N GLY A 261 27.67 2.69 35.24
CA GLY A 261 26.93 1.79 36.12
C GLY A 261 25.75 2.43 36.85
N VAL A 262 25.37 3.67 36.51
CA VAL A 262 24.15 4.31 37.02
C VAL A 262 22.88 3.55 36.62
N ASP A 263 21.85 3.62 37.45
CA ASP A 263 20.59 2.89 37.28
C ASP A 263 19.62 3.61 36.32
N PHE A 264 19.68 4.95 36.32
CA PHE A 264 18.78 5.80 35.53
C PHE A 264 19.52 6.93 34.84
N ILE A 265 19.02 7.37 33.70
CA ILE A 265 19.52 8.55 32.99
C ILE A 265 18.35 9.43 32.57
N SER A 266 18.29 10.65 33.12
CA SER A 266 17.24 11.63 32.84
C SER A 266 17.54 12.46 31.60
N VAL A 267 16.66 12.42 30.61
CA VAL A 267 16.86 13.11 29.32
C VAL A 267 15.74 14.12 29.07
N GLY A 268 16.01 15.39 29.38
CA GLY A 268 15.04 16.47 29.16
C GLY A 268 14.63 16.64 27.70
N ALA A 269 15.58 16.47 26.78
CA ALA A 269 15.39 16.71 25.36
C ALA A 269 14.36 15.76 24.71
N LEU A 270 13.92 14.70 25.39
CA LEU A 270 12.89 13.78 24.88
C LEU A 270 11.55 14.46 24.64
N THR A 271 11.18 15.46 25.45
CA THR A 271 9.83 16.06 25.44
C THR A 271 9.79 17.54 25.02
N HIS A 272 10.84 18.32 25.30
CA HIS A 272 10.88 19.75 24.89
C HIS A 272 11.56 20.00 23.55
N SER A 273 12.36 19.07 23.02
CA SER A 273 13.11 19.23 21.77
C SER A 273 12.79 18.10 20.80
N VAL A 274 11.54 18.08 20.34
CA VAL A 274 10.96 17.00 19.55
C VAL A 274 10.87 17.41 18.09
N GLN A 275 11.34 16.55 17.20
CA GLN A 275 10.99 16.61 15.79
C GLN A 275 9.79 15.69 15.57
N ALA A 276 8.70 16.24 15.04
CA ALA A 276 7.50 15.46 14.74
C ALA A 276 7.83 14.40 13.67
N LEU A 277 7.25 13.20 13.81
CA LEU A 277 7.38 12.14 12.81
C LEU A 277 6.58 12.55 11.56
N ASP A 278 7.15 12.40 10.37
CA ASP A 278 6.46 12.75 9.13
C ASP A 278 5.43 11.67 8.75
N LEU A 279 4.15 12.03 8.82
CA LEU A 279 2.99 11.21 8.47
C LEU A 279 2.09 12.00 7.50
N SER A 280 1.40 11.31 6.60
CA SER A 280 0.41 11.95 5.72
C SER A 280 -0.86 11.15 5.64
N MET A 281 -2.01 11.82 5.51
CA MET A 281 -3.25 11.18 5.12
C MET A 281 -3.46 11.33 3.61
N LYS A 282 -3.85 10.24 2.94
CA LYS A 282 -4.32 10.27 1.55
C LYS A 282 -5.78 9.86 1.50
N VAL A 283 -6.62 10.67 0.86
CA VAL A 283 -8.06 10.41 0.76
C VAL A 283 -8.46 9.88 -0.62
N GLN A 284 -9.50 9.06 -0.63
CA GLN A 284 -10.21 8.59 -1.82
C GLN A 284 -11.71 8.73 -1.57
N VAL A 285 -12.51 8.96 -2.60
CA VAL A 285 -13.97 8.94 -2.47
C VAL A 285 -14.41 7.51 -2.16
N ALA A 286 -15.13 7.32 -1.06
CA ALA A 286 -15.67 6.03 -0.67
C ALA A 286 -16.86 5.70 -1.59
N ARG A 287 -16.58 5.07 -2.74
CA ARG A 287 -17.60 4.66 -3.71
C ARG A 287 -18.33 3.36 -3.33
N ASP A 288 -17.96 2.70 -2.23
CA ASP A 288 -18.36 1.33 -1.91
C ASP A 288 -18.92 1.19 -0.46
N ARG A 289 -19.87 2.05 -0.04
CA ARG A 289 -20.26 2.15 1.40
C ARG A 289 -21.36 1.21 1.91
N ASP A 290 -22.10 0.50 1.06
CA ASP A 290 -23.00 -0.57 1.50
C ASP A 290 -22.84 -1.80 0.62
N LEU A 291 -21.65 -2.42 0.69
CA LEU A 291 -21.38 -3.65 -0.07
C LEU A 291 -22.47 -4.71 0.14
N PRO A 292 -22.99 -4.97 1.36
CA PRO A 292 -24.07 -5.92 1.56
C PRO A 292 -25.37 -5.55 0.82
N ALA A 293 -25.85 -4.31 0.93
CA ALA A 293 -27.08 -3.90 0.25
C ALA A 293 -26.91 -3.87 -1.28
N LEU A 294 -25.79 -3.34 -1.78
CA LEU A 294 -25.49 -3.33 -3.22
C LEU A 294 -25.37 -4.76 -3.77
N THR A 295 -24.71 -5.65 -3.04
CA THR A 295 -24.61 -7.08 -3.40
C THR A 295 -25.98 -7.74 -3.43
N ALA A 296 -26.82 -7.50 -2.42
CA ALA A 296 -28.18 -8.03 -2.36
C ALA A 296 -29.02 -7.51 -3.53
N ARG A 297 -28.91 -6.22 -3.84
CA ARG A 297 -29.61 -5.56 -4.94
C ARG A 297 -29.20 -6.12 -6.31
N ILE A 298 -27.90 -6.28 -6.55
CA ILE A 298 -27.39 -6.89 -7.79
C ILE A 298 -27.90 -8.32 -7.94
N LYS A 299 -27.90 -9.12 -6.85
CA LYS A 299 -28.43 -10.49 -6.87
C LYS A 299 -29.93 -10.53 -7.19
N GLU A 300 -30.71 -9.62 -6.62
CA GLU A 300 -32.14 -9.49 -6.90
C GLU A 300 -32.39 -9.19 -8.39
N ILE A 301 -31.69 -8.20 -8.96
CA ILE A 301 -31.83 -7.84 -10.38
C ILE A 301 -31.40 -9.00 -11.28
N LYS A 302 -30.26 -9.65 -11.00
CA LYS A 302 -29.83 -10.85 -11.74
C LYS A 302 -30.91 -11.94 -11.71
N ALA A 303 -31.49 -12.21 -10.54
CA ALA A 303 -32.54 -13.21 -10.41
C ALA A 303 -33.78 -12.86 -11.23
N ALA A 304 -34.16 -11.58 -11.30
CA ALA A 304 -35.29 -11.11 -12.09
C ALA A 304 -35.08 -11.30 -13.61
N PHE A 305 -33.87 -11.07 -14.11
CA PHE A 305 -33.53 -11.32 -15.52
C PHE A 305 -33.35 -12.81 -15.84
N GLY A 306 -32.96 -13.63 -14.86
CA GLY A 306 -32.72 -15.05 -15.05
C GLY A 306 -31.68 -15.31 -16.14
N LYS A 307 -31.98 -16.20 -17.09
CA LYS A 307 -31.07 -16.58 -18.18
C LYS A 307 -30.87 -15.48 -19.24
N LYS A 308 -31.64 -14.39 -19.20
CA LYS A 308 -31.51 -13.29 -20.15
C LYS A 308 -30.29 -12.40 -19.89
N LEU A 309 -29.74 -12.42 -18.68
CA LEU A 309 -28.60 -11.60 -18.29
C LEU A 309 -27.44 -12.50 -17.83
N ILE A 310 -26.25 -12.20 -18.31
CA ILE A 310 -25.00 -12.75 -17.75
C ILE A 310 -24.03 -11.63 -17.40
N ILE A 311 -23.26 -11.85 -16.33
CA ILE A 311 -22.14 -11.01 -15.92
C ILE A 311 -20.84 -11.76 -16.20
N LEU A 312 -19.98 -11.16 -17.02
CA LEU A 312 -18.65 -11.67 -17.35
C LEU A 312 -17.60 -10.92 -16.50
N GLY A 313 -16.82 -11.63 -15.70
CA GLY A 313 -15.83 -11.03 -14.79
C GLY A 313 -14.40 -11.47 -15.09
N HIS A 314 -13.51 -10.51 -15.32
CA HIS A 314 -12.08 -10.79 -15.51
C HIS A 314 -11.38 -11.09 -14.17
N HIS A 315 -10.38 -11.99 -14.17
CA HIS A 315 -9.65 -12.39 -12.95
C HIS A 315 -8.99 -11.25 -12.15
N TYR A 316 -8.79 -10.06 -12.73
CA TYR A 316 -8.25 -8.88 -12.04
C TYR A 316 -9.31 -8.00 -11.37
N GLN A 317 -10.59 -8.37 -11.46
CA GLN A 317 -11.65 -7.68 -10.75
C GLN A 317 -11.51 -7.81 -9.24
N ARG A 318 -12.16 -6.90 -8.51
CA ARG A 318 -12.29 -6.98 -7.05
C ARG A 318 -13.14 -8.19 -6.66
N ASP A 319 -12.95 -8.69 -5.44
CA ASP A 319 -13.62 -9.92 -5.00
C ASP A 319 -15.14 -9.74 -4.92
N GLU A 320 -15.59 -8.58 -4.47
CA GLU A 320 -17.00 -8.21 -4.44
C GLU A 320 -17.66 -8.19 -5.83
N ILE A 321 -16.89 -7.94 -6.90
CA ILE A 321 -17.38 -7.97 -8.29
C ILE A 321 -17.28 -9.37 -8.89
N ILE A 322 -16.10 -10.00 -8.78
CA ILE A 322 -15.85 -11.29 -9.41
C ILE A 322 -16.77 -12.37 -8.83
N ASN A 323 -17.17 -12.26 -7.56
CA ASN A 323 -18.10 -13.18 -6.91
C ASN A 323 -19.55 -13.01 -7.38
N LEU A 324 -19.88 -11.92 -8.06
CA LEU A 324 -21.16 -11.69 -8.70
C LEU A 324 -21.17 -12.08 -10.19
N ALA A 325 -20.02 -12.41 -10.77
CA ALA A 325 -19.92 -12.86 -12.16
C ALA A 325 -20.50 -14.27 -12.35
N ASP A 326 -21.23 -14.49 -13.44
CA ASP A 326 -21.70 -15.82 -13.86
C ASP A 326 -20.56 -16.64 -14.45
N TYR A 327 -19.64 -15.96 -15.14
CA TYR A 327 -18.43 -16.57 -15.68
C TYR A 327 -17.21 -15.73 -15.32
N LYS A 328 -16.21 -16.41 -14.74
CA LYS A 328 -14.90 -15.85 -14.38
C LYS A 328 -13.88 -16.36 -15.37
N GLY A 329 -13.00 -15.51 -15.88
CA GLY A 329 -11.99 -15.98 -16.83
C GLY A 329 -10.92 -14.97 -17.22
N ASP A 330 -9.93 -15.48 -17.93
CA ASP A 330 -9.02 -14.67 -18.75
C ASP A 330 -9.72 -14.16 -20.02
N SER A 331 -9.03 -13.35 -20.83
CA SER A 331 -9.62 -12.78 -22.05
C SER A 331 -10.10 -13.84 -23.04
N LEU A 332 -9.43 -14.98 -23.17
CA LEU A 332 -9.81 -16.03 -24.13
C LEU A 332 -11.08 -16.75 -23.68
N GLN A 333 -11.14 -17.12 -22.40
CA GLN A 333 -12.31 -17.75 -21.79
C GLN A 333 -13.53 -16.84 -21.91
N LEU A 334 -13.39 -15.56 -21.57
CA LEU A 334 -14.48 -14.60 -21.65
C LEU A 334 -14.94 -14.34 -23.09
N SER A 335 -14.02 -14.26 -24.07
CA SER A 335 -14.40 -14.16 -25.50
C SER A 335 -15.15 -15.40 -25.98
N ARG A 336 -14.73 -16.61 -25.59
CA ARG A 336 -15.45 -17.85 -25.92
C ARG A 336 -16.87 -17.83 -25.34
N THR A 337 -17.00 -17.50 -24.06
CA THR A 337 -18.31 -17.40 -23.40
C THR A 337 -19.22 -16.38 -24.08
N ALA A 338 -18.69 -15.19 -24.41
CA ALA A 338 -19.45 -14.16 -25.12
C ALA A 338 -19.96 -14.64 -26.49
N SER A 339 -19.15 -15.41 -27.24
CA SER A 339 -19.57 -15.95 -28.55
C SER A 339 -20.60 -17.08 -28.47
N GLN A 340 -20.67 -17.79 -27.34
CA GLN A 340 -21.49 -19.00 -27.17
C GLN A 340 -22.81 -18.75 -26.46
N THR A 341 -22.89 -17.72 -25.62
CA THR A 341 -24.07 -17.40 -24.81
C THR A 341 -25.31 -17.06 -25.66
N ASP A 342 -26.49 -17.41 -25.13
CA ASP A 342 -27.81 -17.03 -25.67
C ASP A 342 -28.48 -15.92 -24.84
N ALA A 343 -27.78 -15.37 -23.85
CA ALA A 343 -28.29 -14.28 -23.01
C ALA A 343 -28.52 -13.00 -23.85
N GLU A 344 -29.66 -12.34 -23.64
CA GLU A 344 -30.02 -11.07 -24.30
C GLU A 344 -29.09 -9.93 -23.87
N PHE A 345 -28.65 -9.93 -22.61
CA PHE A 345 -27.82 -8.90 -22.01
C PHE A 345 -26.52 -9.48 -21.44
N ILE A 346 -25.39 -8.83 -21.74
CA ILE A 346 -24.06 -9.18 -21.26
C ILE A 346 -23.49 -7.96 -20.54
N VAL A 347 -23.30 -8.03 -19.22
CA VAL A 347 -22.60 -6.98 -18.47
C VAL A 347 -21.14 -7.42 -18.30
N PHE A 348 -20.22 -6.67 -18.90
CA PHE A 348 -18.80 -7.01 -18.91
C PHE A 348 -18.05 -6.27 -17.80
N CYS A 349 -17.76 -6.96 -16.70
CA CYS A 349 -16.91 -6.48 -15.61
C CYS A 349 -15.43 -6.68 -15.96
N GLY A 350 -14.90 -5.76 -16.77
CA GLY A 350 -13.53 -5.76 -17.25
C GLY A 350 -13.12 -4.37 -17.71
N VAL A 351 -12.37 -4.32 -18.81
CA VAL A 351 -11.96 -3.06 -19.47
C VAL A 351 -12.58 -2.97 -20.87
N HIS A 352 -12.69 -1.76 -21.41
CA HIS A 352 -13.47 -1.40 -22.59
C HIS A 352 -13.21 -2.31 -23.80
N PHE A 353 -11.95 -2.57 -24.16
CA PHE A 353 -11.64 -3.43 -25.33
C PHE A 353 -12.17 -4.86 -25.20
N MET A 354 -12.31 -5.37 -23.97
CA MET A 354 -12.86 -6.71 -23.73
C MET A 354 -14.37 -6.70 -23.96
N ALA A 355 -15.05 -5.63 -23.53
CA ALA A 355 -16.45 -5.41 -23.83
C ALA A 355 -16.67 -5.19 -25.34
N GLU A 356 -15.80 -4.45 -26.04
CA GLU A 356 -15.83 -4.33 -27.51
C GLU A 356 -15.66 -5.68 -28.21
N THR A 357 -14.78 -6.53 -27.66
CA THR A 357 -14.58 -7.89 -28.19
C THR A 357 -15.84 -8.74 -28.00
N ALA A 358 -16.48 -8.66 -26.83
CA ALA A 358 -17.76 -9.32 -26.59
C ALA A 358 -18.85 -8.77 -27.54
N ALA A 359 -18.96 -7.46 -27.70
CA ALA A 359 -19.92 -6.81 -28.59
C ALA A 359 -19.71 -7.21 -30.06
N THR A 360 -18.46 -7.34 -30.49
CA THR A 360 -18.14 -7.83 -31.84
C THR A 360 -18.57 -9.28 -32.03
N LEU A 361 -18.45 -10.12 -31.00
CA LEU A 361 -18.82 -11.55 -31.05
C LEU A 361 -20.31 -11.81 -30.80
N SER A 362 -21.07 -10.79 -30.39
CA SER A 362 -22.49 -10.88 -30.07
C SER A 362 -23.35 -11.23 -31.29
N LYS A 363 -24.38 -12.04 -31.05
CA LYS A 363 -25.45 -12.33 -32.01
C LYS A 363 -26.38 -11.11 -32.17
N PRO A 364 -27.08 -10.97 -33.31
CA PRO A 364 -28.08 -9.92 -33.49
C PRO A 364 -29.10 -9.90 -32.34
N GLY A 365 -29.33 -8.72 -31.75
CA GLY A 365 -30.26 -8.54 -30.63
C GLY A 365 -29.66 -8.79 -29.24
N GLN A 366 -28.38 -9.13 -29.12
CA GLN A 366 -27.68 -9.13 -27.84
C GLN A 366 -27.04 -7.77 -27.57
N HIS A 367 -27.11 -7.34 -26.30
CA HIS A 367 -26.60 -6.06 -25.84
C HIS A 367 -25.43 -6.27 -24.88
N VAL A 368 -24.34 -5.54 -25.07
CA VAL A 368 -23.16 -5.58 -24.20
C VAL A 368 -23.01 -4.26 -23.48
N LEU A 369 -23.02 -4.29 -22.15
CA LEU A 369 -22.89 -3.13 -21.29
C LEU A 369 -21.59 -3.21 -20.48
N ILE A 370 -21.00 -2.06 -20.14
CA ILE A 370 -19.87 -1.98 -19.22
C ILE A 370 -20.19 -1.00 -18.06
N PRO A 371 -19.89 -1.35 -16.80
CA PRO A 371 -20.20 -0.45 -15.68
C PRO A 371 -19.53 0.93 -15.73
N ASP A 372 -18.36 1.03 -16.36
CA ASP A 372 -17.66 2.31 -16.58
C ASP A 372 -17.01 2.33 -17.96
N MET A 373 -17.43 3.25 -18.83
CA MET A 373 -16.86 3.44 -20.17
C MET A 373 -15.40 3.88 -20.15
N ASN A 374 -14.94 4.48 -19.04
CA ASN A 374 -13.56 4.96 -18.89
C ASN A 374 -12.59 3.86 -18.43
N ALA A 375 -13.09 2.64 -18.17
CA ALA A 375 -12.27 1.49 -17.79
C ALA A 375 -11.40 1.03 -18.98
N GLY A 376 -10.39 1.82 -19.35
CA GLY A 376 -9.52 1.58 -20.51
C GLY A 376 -8.39 0.59 -20.25
N CYS A 377 -7.40 0.54 -21.13
CA CYS A 377 -6.20 -0.27 -20.94
C CYS A 377 -4.99 0.46 -21.47
N TYR A 378 -4.05 0.80 -20.58
CA TYR A 378 -2.82 1.51 -20.94
C TYR A 378 -2.09 0.84 -22.11
N LEU A 379 -1.97 -0.50 -22.08
CA LEU A 379 -1.33 -1.27 -23.14
C LEU A 379 -2.05 -1.13 -24.47
N ALA A 380 -3.39 -1.23 -24.48
CA ALA A 380 -4.19 -1.10 -25.70
C ALA A 380 -4.06 0.29 -26.33
N GLU A 381 -3.90 1.32 -25.50
CA GLU A 381 -3.71 2.71 -25.93
C GLU A 381 -2.30 3.00 -26.47
N THR A 382 -1.33 2.11 -26.27
CA THR A 382 0.03 2.30 -26.81
C THR A 382 0.12 2.12 -28.33
N ALA A 383 -0.90 1.51 -28.96
CA ALA A 383 -1.00 1.39 -30.41
C ALA A 383 -2.30 2.04 -30.91
N SER A 384 -2.18 2.79 -32.00
CA SER A 384 -3.32 3.38 -32.70
C SER A 384 -3.35 2.90 -34.14
N LEU A 385 -4.54 2.86 -34.76
CA LEU A 385 -4.68 2.47 -36.16
C LEU A 385 -3.79 3.32 -37.09
N PRO A 386 -3.71 4.67 -36.98
CA PRO A 386 -2.79 5.44 -37.81
C PRO A 386 -1.31 5.07 -37.60
N GLY A 387 -0.90 4.77 -36.38
CA GLY A 387 0.48 4.37 -36.08
C GLY A 387 0.82 2.99 -36.64
N VAL A 388 -0.09 2.04 -36.52
CA VAL A 388 0.06 0.68 -37.07
C VAL A 388 0.02 0.72 -38.60
N GLN A 389 -0.85 1.53 -39.21
CA GLN A 389 -0.88 1.73 -40.66
C GLN A 389 0.43 2.32 -41.18
N ALA A 390 0.96 3.37 -40.54
CA ALA A 390 2.23 3.96 -40.95
C ALA A 390 3.39 2.95 -40.85
N ALA A 391 3.38 2.08 -39.83
CA ALA A 391 4.34 0.99 -39.74
C ALA A 391 4.15 -0.03 -40.86
N TRP A 392 2.90 -0.40 -41.17
CA TRP A 392 2.57 -1.30 -42.27
C TRP A 392 3.04 -0.77 -43.63
N ASP A 393 2.82 0.51 -43.92
CA ASP A 393 3.27 1.15 -45.17
C ASP A 393 4.79 1.12 -45.31
N ALA A 394 5.52 1.27 -44.19
CA ALA A 394 6.96 1.15 -44.15
C ALA A 394 7.44 -0.31 -44.33
N LEU A 395 6.72 -1.29 -43.78
CA LEU A 395 6.97 -2.71 -44.05
C LEU A 395 6.73 -3.04 -45.53
N ASP A 396 5.65 -2.52 -46.11
CA ASP A 396 5.31 -2.70 -47.53
C ASP A 396 6.39 -2.11 -48.42
N THR A 397 6.84 -0.89 -48.14
CA THR A 397 7.95 -0.24 -48.85
C THR A 397 9.25 -1.05 -48.76
N ALA A 398 9.56 -1.61 -47.59
CA ALA A 398 10.80 -2.35 -47.37
C ALA A 398 10.81 -3.74 -48.03
N LEU A 399 9.67 -4.42 -48.04
CA LEU A 399 9.51 -5.80 -48.52
C LEU A 399 8.97 -5.87 -49.97
N GLY A 400 8.39 -4.79 -50.48
CA GLY A 400 7.75 -4.70 -51.80
C GLY A 400 6.31 -5.19 -51.83
N ASN A 401 5.88 -6.00 -50.87
CA ASN A 401 4.48 -6.38 -50.62
C ASN A 401 4.31 -6.95 -49.20
N ALA A 402 3.81 -6.15 -48.26
CA ALA A 402 3.61 -6.59 -46.88
C ALA A 402 2.57 -7.71 -46.77
N ASP A 403 1.49 -7.66 -47.54
CA ASP A 403 0.42 -8.66 -47.54
C ASP A 403 0.83 -10.03 -48.10
N ALA A 404 1.98 -10.12 -48.79
CA ALA A 404 2.56 -11.38 -49.22
C ALA A 404 3.49 -12.00 -48.15
N GLU A 405 4.13 -11.18 -47.31
CA GLU A 405 5.26 -11.61 -46.49
C GLU A 405 5.04 -11.55 -44.97
N VAL A 406 4.13 -10.69 -44.49
CA VAL A 406 3.95 -10.38 -43.06
C VAL A 406 2.53 -10.72 -42.61
N THR A 407 2.37 -11.52 -41.57
CA THR A 407 1.07 -11.75 -40.93
C THR A 407 0.90 -10.81 -39.73
N PRO A 408 -0.09 -9.90 -39.70
CA PRO A 408 -0.32 -9.05 -38.53
C PRO A 408 -1.05 -9.84 -37.43
N ILE A 409 -0.57 -9.72 -36.19
CA ILE A 409 -1.16 -10.32 -35.02
C ILE A 409 -1.35 -9.24 -33.97
N THR A 410 -2.60 -9.03 -33.55
CA THR A 410 -2.89 -8.13 -32.44
C THR A 410 -3.22 -8.94 -31.19
N TYR A 411 -2.67 -8.56 -30.05
CA TYR A 411 -3.12 -9.05 -28.76
C TYR A 411 -4.52 -8.49 -28.48
N VAL A 412 -5.39 -9.28 -27.83
CA VAL A 412 -6.77 -8.91 -27.55
C VAL A 412 -6.89 -7.55 -26.84
N ASN A 413 -5.86 -7.18 -26.06
CA ASN A 413 -5.62 -5.87 -25.47
C ASN A 413 -5.29 -4.80 -26.53
N SER A 414 -6.21 -4.56 -27.45
CA SER A 414 -6.14 -3.60 -28.55
C SER A 414 -7.54 -3.12 -28.90
N THR A 415 -7.67 -1.97 -29.56
CA THR A 415 -8.96 -1.45 -30.01
C THR A 415 -9.60 -2.34 -31.06
N ASN A 416 -10.92 -2.24 -31.25
CA ASN A 416 -11.58 -2.97 -32.33
C ASN A 416 -11.04 -2.61 -33.73
N ALA A 417 -10.65 -1.37 -33.96
CA ALA A 417 -10.04 -0.93 -35.23
C ALA A 417 -8.74 -1.68 -35.55
N LEU A 418 -7.92 -1.98 -34.55
CA LEU A 418 -6.70 -2.78 -34.72
C LEU A 418 -6.99 -4.27 -34.97
N LYS A 419 -8.08 -4.80 -34.38
CA LYS A 419 -8.56 -6.14 -34.71
C LYS A 419 -9.06 -6.21 -36.16
N ALA A 420 -9.76 -5.18 -36.62
CA ALA A 420 -10.21 -5.04 -38.00
C ALA A 420 -9.03 -4.98 -38.97
N PHE A 421 -8.02 -4.17 -38.68
CA PHE A 421 -6.78 -4.12 -39.44
C PHE A 421 -6.15 -5.53 -39.61
N CYS A 422 -6.01 -6.30 -38.52
CA CYS A 422 -5.54 -7.68 -38.62
C CYS A 422 -6.44 -8.53 -39.53
N GLY A 423 -7.76 -8.43 -39.40
CA GLY A 423 -8.70 -9.21 -40.20
C GLY A 423 -8.56 -8.95 -41.71
N GLU A 424 -8.48 -7.67 -42.07
CA GLU A 424 -8.33 -7.17 -43.44
C GLU A 424 -7.02 -7.64 -44.08
N HIS A 425 -5.91 -7.57 -43.35
CA HIS A 425 -4.59 -8.00 -43.81
C HIS A 425 -4.30 -9.49 -43.61
N GLY A 426 -5.32 -10.34 -43.46
CA GLY A 426 -5.16 -11.81 -43.37
C GLY A 426 -4.56 -12.32 -42.06
N GLY A 427 -4.49 -11.48 -41.04
CA GLY A 427 -3.95 -11.74 -39.70
C GLY A 427 -4.96 -12.31 -38.69
N SER A 428 -4.59 -12.25 -37.41
CA SER A 428 -5.42 -12.78 -36.31
C SER A 428 -5.31 -11.96 -35.02
N VAL A 429 -6.18 -12.27 -34.07
CA VAL A 429 -6.07 -11.82 -32.67
C VAL A 429 -5.41 -12.93 -31.86
N CYS A 430 -4.69 -12.60 -30.79
CA CYS A 430 -4.21 -13.58 -29.83
C CYS A 430 -4.53 -13.17 -28.38
N THR A 431 -4.32 -14.10 -27.46
CA THR A 431 -4.31 -13.88 -26.02
C THR A 431 -3.02 -14.42 -25.41
N SER A 432 -2.72 -14.11 -24.15
CA SER A 432 -1.59 -14.76 -23.45
C SER A 432 -1.77 -16.28 -23.33
N SER A 433 -2.99 -16.81 -23.47
CA SER A 433 -3.30 -18.24 -23.43
C SER A 433 -3.07 -18.98 -24.75
N ASN A 434 -3.08 -18.29 -25.90
CA ASN A 434 -2.91 -18.93 -27.21
C ASN A 434 -1.90 -18.24 -28.14
N ALA A 435 -1.14 -17.26 -27.66
CA ALA A 435 -0.13 -16.53 -28.45
C ALA A 435 0.83 -17.47 -29.19
N GLY A 436 1.34 -18.52 -28.55
CA GLY A 436 2.22 -19.50 -29.19
C GLY A 436 1.59 -20.21 -30.39
N LYS A 437 0.33 -20.67 -30.25
CA LYS A 437 -0.40 -21.31 -31.33
C LYS A 437 -0.70 -20.35 -32.48
N VAL A 438 -1.10 -19.12 -32.15
CA VAL A 438 -1.39 -18.08 -33.15
C VAL A 438 -0.13 -17.67 -33.90
N LEU A 439 1.01 -17.57 -33.20
CA LEU A 439 2.29 -17.26 -33.81
C LEU A 439 2.78 -18.40 -34.70
N GLN A 440 2.62 -19.66 -34.28
CA GLN A 440 2.88 -20.83 -35.12
C GLN A 440 2.03 -20.82 -36.39
N TRP A 441 0.70 -20.67 -36.25
CA TRP A 441 -0.22 -20.56 -37.39
C TRP A 441 0.20 -19.44 -38.35
N ALA A 442 0.60 -18.29 -37.83
CA ALA A 442 1.01 -17.15 -38.64
C ALA A 442 2.26 -17.44 -39.50
N PHE A 443 3.21 -18.23 -38.99
CA PHE A 443 4.38 -18.68 -39.75
C PHE A 443 4.08 -19.77 -40.79
N GLU A 444 2.96 -20.48 -40.65
CA GLU A 444 2.44 -21.36 -41.71
C GLU A 444 1.80 -20.55 -42.85
N GLN A 445 1.34 -19.33 -42.58
CA GLN A 445 0.78 -18.44 -43.60
C GLN A 445 1.86 -17.65 -44.35
N ARG A 446 2.77 -16.99 -43.62
CA ARG A 446 3.74 -16.06 -44.18
C ARG A 446 5.08 -16.11 -43.43
N SER A 447 6.12 -15.60 -44.07
CA SER A 447 7.50 -15.67 -43.55
C SER A 447 7.76 -14.83 -42.29
N ARG A 448 6.95 -13.80 -42.04
CA ARG A 448 7.15 -12.82 -40.96
C ARG A 448 5.87 -12.53 -40.20
N VAL A 449 6.01 -12.01 -38.99
CA VAL A 449 4.90 -11.56 -38.15
C VAL A 449 5.12 -10.13 -37.71
N PHE A 450 4.05 -9.33 -37.73
CA PHE A 450 3.99 -8.04 -37.05
C PHE A 450 3.06 -8.15 -35.84
N PHE A 451 3.63 -8.12 -34.64
CA PHE A 451 2.94 -8.38 -33.37
C PHE A 451 2.77 -7.09 -32.55
N PHE A 452 1.55 -6.80 -32.11
CA PHE A 452 1.23 -5.59 -31.37
C PHE A 452 0.07 -5.77 -30.38
N PRO A 453 -0.13 -4.89 -29.39
CA PRO A 453 0.78 -3.82 -28.98
C PRO A 453 1.90 -4.30 -28.03
N ASP A 454 1.78 -5.47 -27.42
CA ASP A 454 2.68 -5.88 -26.33
C ASP A 454 4.00 -6.49 -26.83
N GLN A 455 5.11 -5.78 -26.62
CA GLN A 455 6.42 -6.27 -27.02
C GLN A 455 6.86 -7.49 -26.20
N HIS A 456 6.45 -7.61 -24.94
CA HIS A 456 6.93 -8.66 -24.05
C HIS A 456 6.23 -9.98 -24.37
N LEU A 457 4.92 -9.98 -24.55
CA LEU A 457 4.19 -11.17 -24.98
C LEU A 457 4.74 -11.69 -26.33
N GLY A 458 4.87 -10.81 -27.32
CA GLY A 458 5.41 -11.19 -28.63
C GLY A 458 6.85 -11.70 -28.55
N ARG A 459 7.72 -10.99 -27.81
CA ARG A 459 9.14 -11.39 -27.62
C ARG A 459 9.26 -12.72 -26.89
N ASN A 460 8.56 -12.91 -25.79
CA ASN A 460 8.64 -14.13 -24.98
C ASN A 460 8.11 -15.33 -25.77
N THR A 461 7.05 -15.15 -26.56
CA THR A 461 6.53 -16.20 -27.45
C THR A 461 7.55 -16.54 -28.54
N ALA A 462 8.19 -15.56 -29.15
CA ALA A 462 9.21 -15.79 -30.17
C ALA A 462 10.47 -16.49 -29.61
N LEU A 463 10.92 -16.10 -28.41
CA LEU A 463 12.03 -16.77 -27.70
C LEU A 463 11.70 -18.24 -27.39
N GLN A 464 10.48 -18.54 -26.97
CA GLN A 464 10.03 -19.93 -26.75
C GLN A 464 10.04 -20.76 -28.04
N MET A 465 9.92 -20.12 -29.21
CA MET A 465 10.03 -20.76 -30.53
C MET A 465 11.49 -20.81 -31.05
N GLY A 466 12.47 -20.45 -30.24
CA GLY A 466 13.89 -20.48 -30.60
C GLY A 466 14.37 -19.33 -31.48
N MET A 467 13.63 -18.23 -31.56
CA MET A 467 14.03 -17.02 -32.31
C MET A 467 14.80 -16.07 -31.41
N GLU A 468 15.95 -15.56 -31.87
CA GLU A 468 16.82 -14.71 -31.06
C GLU A 468 17.50 -13.61 -31.90
N GLY A 469 18.10 -12.63 -31.21
CA GLY A 469 18.93 -11.61 -31.86
C GLY A 469 18.20 -10.87 -32.99
N ALA A 470 18.73 -11.00 -34.21
CA ALA A 470 18.23 -10.30 -35.39
C ALA A 470 16.87 -10.82 -35.89
N ASP A 471 16.40 -11.99 -35.44
CA ASP A 471 15.07 -12.50 -35.78
C ASP A 471 13.95 -11.66 -35.16
N ILE A 472 14.23 -10.98 -34.03
CA ILE A 472 13.24 -10.20 -33.27
C ILE A 472 13.58 -8.71 -33.33
N LEU A 473 12.79 -7.97 -34.10
CA LEU A 473 12.92 -6.52 -34.26
C LEU A 473 11.91 -5.80 -33.37
N LEU A 474 12.37 -4.84 -32.57
CA LEU A 474 11.49 -3.90 -31.87
C LEU A 474 11.29 -2.65 -32.72
N TRP A 475 10.04 -2.29 -32.98
CA TRP A 475 9.69 -1.08 -33.69
C TRP A 475 9.95 0.15 -32.81
N ASP A 476 10.63 1.16 -33.36
CA ASP A 476 10.77 2.47 -32.73
C ASP A 476 9.90 3.49 -33.48
N ILE A 477 8.92 4.06 -32.79
CA ILE A 477 7.93 4.98 -33.35
C ILE A 477 8.59 6.30 -33.81
N ARG A 478 9.68 6.73 -33.14
CA ARG A 478 10.37 7.99 -33.46
C ARG A 478 11.42 7.81 -34.54
N THR A 479 12.07 6.65 -34.56
CA THR A 479 13.10 6.33 -35.55
C THR A 479 12.86 4.93 -36.11
N PRO A 480 11.92 4.78 -37.07
CA PRO A 480 11.55 3.49 -37.62
C PRO A 480 12.76 2.69 -38.13
N PRO A 481 12.74 1.36 -38.00
CA PRO A 481 13.81 0.52 -38.52
C PRO A 481 14.01 0.70 -40.02
N ASN A 482 15.26 0.58 -40.47
CA ASN A 482 15.56 0.65 -41.90
C ASN A 482 15.17 -0.65 -42.64
N ALA A 483 15.17 -0.61 -43.97
CA ALA A 483 14.74 -1.74 -44.80
C ALA A 483 15.58 -3.02 -44.61
N GLU A 484 16.87 -2.90 -44.27
CA GLU A 484 17.73 -4.06 -44.00
C GLU A 484 17.34 -4.75 -42.68
N GLN A 485 17.07 -3.97 -41.63
CA GLN A 485 16.58 -4.48 -40.36
C GLN A 485 15.22 -5.19 -40.52
N ILE A 486 14.30 -4.59 -41.28
CA ILE A 486 12.99 -5.17 -41.57
C ILE A 486 13.12 -6.51 -42.32
N ARG A 487 13.96 -6.58 -43.36
CA ARG A 487 14.14 -7.80 -44.15
C ARG A 487 14.74 -8.96 -43.35
N ARG A 488 15.60 -8.67 -42.38
CA ARG A 488 16.22 -9.69 -41.51
C ARG A 488 15.27 -10.21 -40.43
N ALA A 489 14.35 -9.38 -39.95
CA ALA A 489 13.45 -9.75 -38.88
C ALA A 489 12.42 -10.81 -39.32
N ARG A 490 12.14 -11.77 -38.43
CA ARG A 490 11.02 -12.72 -38.55
C ARG A 490 9.83 -12.30 -37.71
N VAL A 491 10.08 -11.67 -36.55
CA VAL A 491 9.06 -11.11 -35.67
C VAL A 491 9.36 -9.63 -35.47
N ILE A 492 8.42 -8.79 -35.84
CA ILE A 492 8.47 -7.34 -35.66
C ILE A 492 7.48 -7.01 -34.54
N LEU A 493 7.95 -6.32 -33.49
CA LEU A 493 7.21 -6.06 -32.28
C LEU A 493 6.87 -4.58 -32.17
N TRP A 494 5.62 -4.24 -31.90
CA TRP A 494 5.26 -2.90 -31.44
C TRP A 494 5.81 -2.64 -30.03
N PRO A 495 6.27 -1.42 -29.68
CA PRO A 495 7.00 -1.17 -28.43
C PRO A 495 6.13 -1.03 -27.18
N GLY A 496 4.84 -1.39 -27.24
CA GLY A 496 3.91 -1.26 -26.11
C GLY A 496 4.23 -2.20 -24.95
N VAL A 497 3.86 -1.79 -23.73
CA VAL A 497 4.09 -2.55 -22.50
C VAL A 497 2.94 -2.38 -21.52
N CYS A 498 2.62 -3.44 -20.76
CA CYS A 498 1.68 -3.37 -19.66
C CYS A 498 2.27 -2.65 -18.43
N ASN A 499 1.57 -1.62 -17.93
CA ASN A 499 2.01 -0.81 -16.78
C ASN A 499 2.08 -1.59 -15.44
N VAL A 500 1.42 -2.75 -15.35
CA VAL A 500 1.47 -3.68 -14.22
C VAL A 500 2.72 -4.53 -14.31
N HIS A 501 2.86 -5.33 -15.36
CA HIS A 501 3.94 -6.34 -15.48
C HIS A 501 5.31 -5.74 -15.75
N GLN A 502 5.38 -4.56 -16.39
CA GLN A 502 6.65 -3.87 -16.59
C GLN A 502 7.30 -3.37 -15.29
N ARG A 503 6.65 -3.53 -14.13
CA ARG A 503 7.20 -3.18 -12.80
C ARG A 503 8.10 -4.26 -12.21
N PHE A 504 8.00 -5.52 -12.67
CA PHE A 504 8.86 -6.58 -12.15
C PHE A 504 10.33 -6.38 -12.58
N ARG A 505 11.27 -6.76 -11.70
CA ARG A 505 12.71 -6.58 -11.87
C ARG A 505 13.43 -7.86 -11.43
N PRO A 506 14.60 -8.20 -11.98
CA PRO A 506 15.35 -9.40 -11.59
C PRO A 506 15.58 -9.50 -10.07
N LYS A 507 15.84 -8.35 -9.42
CA LYS A 507 15.99 -8.26 -7.95
C LYS A 507 14.80 -8.81 -7.16
N HIS A 508 13.58 -8.76 -7.71
CA HIS A 508 12.39 -9.31 -7.04
C HIS A 508 12.44 -10.83 -7.00
N VAL A 509 12.81 -11.47 -8.13
CA VAL A 509 12.97 -12.93 -8.20
C VAL A 509 14.08 -13.40 -7.26
N HIS A 510 15.25 -12.75 -7.31
CA HIS A 510 16.37 -13.09 -6.43
C HIS A 510 16.03 -12.83 -4.96
N GLY A 511 15.35 -11.72 -4.65
CA GLY A 511 14.93 -11.37 -3.30
C GLY A 511 13.96 -12.40 -2.71
N MET A 512 12.99 -12.88 -3.49
CA MET A 512 12.05 -13.92 -3.04
C MET A 512 12.75 -15.24 -2.78
N ARG A 513 13.64 -15.69 -3.68
CA ARG A 513 14.41 -16.92 -3.48
C ARG A 513 15.37 -16.83 -2.28
N ALA A 514 15.92 -15.65 -2.00
CA ALA A 514 16.77 -15.43 -0.82
C ALA A 514 15.95 -15.43 0.49
N ARG A 515 14.74 -14.84 0.47
CA ARG A 515 13.86 -14.76 1.64
C ARG A 515 13.15 -16.08 1.95
N TYR A 516 12.80 -16.83 0.90
CA TYR A 516 12.04 -18.08 1.00
C TYR A 516 12.74 -19.18 0.16
N PRO A 517 13.69 -19.93 0.75
CA PRO A 517 14.35 -21.03 0.06
C PRO A 517 13.34 -22.07 -0.45
N GLY A 518 13.43 -22.44 -1.73
CA GLY A 518 12.52 -23.40 -2.36
C GLY A 518 11.21 -22.81 -2.90
N ILE A 519 11.01 -21.49 -2.82
CA ILE A 519 9.84 -20.83 -3.43
C ILE A 519 9.86 -20.96 -4.96
N ARG A 520 8.73 -21.36 -5.54
CA ARG A 520 8.52 -21.39 -6.99
C ARG A 520 8.06 -20.02 -7.48
N VAL A 521 8.60 -19.56 -8.59
CA VAL A 521 8.31 -18.26 -9.18
C VAL A 521 7.53 -18.47 -10.47
N ILE A 522 6.30 -17.95 -10.53
CA ILE A 522 5.45 -18.03 -11.73
C ILE A 522 5.01 -16.64 -12.15
N VAL A 523 5.14 -16.30 -13.44
CA VAL A 523 4.89 -14.93 -13.92
C VAL A 523 3.99 -14.88 -15.15
N HIS A 524 3.36 -13.73 -15.39
CA HIS A 524 2.62 -13.51 -16.64
C HIS A 524 3.59 -13.19 -17.80
N PRO A 525 3.32 -13.65 -19.05
CA PRO A 525 4.20 -13.43 -20.20
C PRO A 525 4.27 -11.98 -20.71
N GLU A 526 3.47 -11.07 -20.16
CA GLU A 526 3.65 -9.61 -20.33
C GLU A 526 4.86 -9.07 -19.53
N SER A 527 5.49 -9.90 -18.70
CA SER A 527 6.72 -9.55 -17.99
C SER A 527 7.91 -9.52 -18.94
N LYS A 528 8.94 -8.72 -18.61
CA LYS A 528 10.16 -8.66 -19.42
C LYS A 528 10.80 -10.05 -19.57
N ALA A 529 11.46 -10.27 -20.71
CA ALA A 529 12.13 -11.54 -21.01
C ALA A 529 13.13 -11.98 -19.92
N GLU A 530 13.86 -11.03 -19.33
CA GLU A 530 14.77 -11.30 -18.20
C GLU A 530 14.05 -11.84 -16.95
N ILE A 531 12.77 -11.52 -16.76
CA ILE A 531 11.96 -12.02 -15.64
C ILE A 531 11.42 -13.40 -15.97
N VAL A 532 10.90 -13.59 -17.19
CA VAL A 532 10.40 -14.89 -17.66
C VAL A 532 11.52 -15.93 -17.64
N ALA A 533 12.74 -15.58 -18.06
CA ALA A 533 13.90 -16.47 -18.02
C ALA A 533 14.35 -16.84 -16.59
N LEU A 534 14.08 -15.99 -15.60
CA LEU A 534 14.40 -16.27 -14.20
C LEU A 534 13.30 -17.05 -13.46
N ALA A 535 12.06 -16.99 -13.96
CA ALA A 535 10.91 -17.66 -13.38
C ALA A 535 10.98 -19.18 -13.63
N ASP A 536 10.32 -19.94 -12.75
CA ASP A 536 10.17 -21.39 -12.90
C ASP A 536 9.07 -21.74 -13.90
N ASP A 537 8.11 -20.83 -14.10
CA ASP A 537 7.03 -20.99 -15.07
C ASP A 537 6.46 -19.63 -15.52
N ALA A 538 5.83 -19.59 -16.69
CA ALA A 538 5.18 -18.39 -17.21
C ALA A 538 3.94 -18.71 -18.06
N GLY A 539 2.83 -18.02 -17.79
CA GLY A 539 1.59 -18.20 -18.55
C GLY A 539 0.51 -17.18 -18.21
N SER A 540 -0.63 -17.31 -18.89
CA SER A 540 -1.80 -16.47 -18.66
C SER A 540 -2.32 -16.56 -17.22
N THR A 541 -3.24 -15.68 -16.85
CA THR A 541 -3.90 -15.76 -15.53
C THR A 541 -4.57 -17.11 -15.30
N ALA A 542 -5.25 -17.67 -16.30
CA ALA A 542 -5.85 -19.00 -16.23
C ALA A 542 -4.79 -20.11 -16.02
N TYR A 543 -3.64 -20.01 -16.69
CA TYR A 543 -2.54 -20.94 -16.50
C TYR A 543 -1.94 -20.85 -15.09
N ILE A 544 -1.73 -19.63 -14.58
CA ILE A 544 -1.22 -19.40 -13.22
C ILE A 544 -2.14 -20.02 -12.18
N ILE A 545 -3.45 -19.75 -12.27
CA ILE A 545 -4.48 -20.33 -11.39
C ILE A 545 -4.39 -21.86 -11.44
N GLN A 546 -4.38 -22.44 -12.64
CA GLN A 546 -4.34 -23.88 -12.82
C GLN A 546 -3.08 -24.53 -12.23
N GLN A 547 -1.91 -23.89 -12.32
CA GLN A 547 -0.68 -24.43 -11.73
C GLN A 547 -0.73 -24.44 -10.21
N ILE A 548 -1.31 -23.42 -9.60
CA ILE A 548 -1.46 -23.28 -8.15
C ILE A 548 -2.51 -24.26 -7.62
N GLU A 549 -3.67 -24.35 -8.26
CA GLU A 549 -4.75 -25.29 -7.90
C GLU A 549 -4.30 -26.76 -7.98
N LYS A 550 -3.46 -27.12 -8.96
CA LYS A 550 -2.95 -28.49 -9.13
C LYS A 550 -1.76 -28.80 -8.20
N ALA A 551 -1.17 -27.79 -7.56
CA ALA A 551 0.02 -27.99 -6.75
C ALA A 551 -0.33 -28.66 -5.41
N PRO A 552 0.53 -29.57 -4.90
CA PRO A 552 0.32 -30.17 -3.59
C PRO A 552 0.27 -29.13 -2.46
N ALA A 553 -0.43 -29.46 -1.38
CA ALA A 553 -0.40 -28.68 -0.14
C ALA A 553 1.05 -28.52 0.37
N GLY A 554 1.33 -27.38 1.00
CA GLY A 554 2.67 -27.00 1.49
C GLY A 554 3.61 -26.44 0.43
N THR A 555 3.17 -26.27 -0.82
CA THR A 555 3.98 -25.57 -1.84
C THR A 555 4.04 -24.08 -1.58
N SER A 556 5.13 -23.45 -2.04
CA SER A 556 5.41 -22.03 -1.87
C SER A 556 5.55 -21.34 -3.22
N TRP A 557 4.85 -20.23 -3.43
CA TRP A 557 4.72 -19.53 -4.70
C TRP A 557 4.93 -18.02 -4.57
N ALA A 558 5.79 -17.48 -5.42
CA ALA A 558 5.90 -16.05 -5.71
C ALA A 558 5.29 -15.77 -7.09
N VAL A 559 4.18 -15.03 -7.10
CA VAL A 559 3.37 -14.83 -8.32
C VAL A 559 3.60 -13.42 -8.90
N GLY A 560 4.08 -13.36 -10.14
CA GLY A 560 4.35 -12.12 -10.88
C GLY A 560 3.21 -11.75 -11.84
N THR A 561 2.11 -11.24 -11.28
CA THR A 561 0.94 -10.77 -12.03
C THR A 561 0.24 -9.63 -11.26
N GLU A 562 -0.97 -9.25 -11.66
CA GLU A 562 -1.77 -8.26 -10.93
C GLU A 562 -2.12 -8.76 -9.51
N SER A 563 -1.98 -7.88 -8.51
CA SER A 563 -1.97 -8.27 -7.10
C SER A 563 -3.27 -8.82 -6.55
N ARG A 564 -4.44 -8.44 -7.09
CA ARG A 564 -5.74 -8.98 -6.61
C ARG A 564 -5.88 -10.46 -6.90
N LEU A 565 -5.42 -10.90 -8.07
CA LEU A 565 -5.38 -12.33 -8.36
C LEU A 565 -4.50 -13.07 -7.34
N VAL A 566 -3.35 -12.49 -6.98
CA VAL A 566 -2.44 -13.09 -6.00
C VAL A 566 -3.07 -13.17 -4.61
N TYR A 567 -3.69 -12.09 -4.14
CA TYR A 567 -4.37 -12.07 -2.84
C TYR A 567 -5.55 -13.04 -2.78
N ARG A 568 -6.30 -13.15 -3.88
CA ARG A 568 -7.40 -14.13 -3.98
C ARG A 568 -6.86 -15.55 -3.87
N LEU A 569 -5.83 -15.89 -4.62
CA LEU A 569 -5.20 -17.22 -4.57
C LEU A 569 -4.65 -17.53 -3.18
N GLN A 570 -4.06 -16.55 -2.48
CA GLN A 570 -3.62 -16.70 -1.08
C GLN A 570 -4.78 -17.04 -0.15
N THR A 571 -5.97 -16.50 -0.40
CA THR A 571 -7.17 -16.73 0.41
C THR A 571 -7.85 -18.06 0.06
N GLU A 572 -7.89 -18.42 -1.23
CA GLU A 572 -8.55 -19.63 -1.73
C GLU A 572 -7.70 -20.90 -1.50
N HIS A 573 -6.39 -20.76 -1.35
CA HIS A 573 -5.44 -21.85 -1.11
C HIS A 573 -4.61 -21.67 0.17
N PRO A 574 -5.23 -21.63 1.36
CA PRO A 574 -4.53 -21.45 2.63
C PRO A 574 -3.58 -22.60 2.98
N GLU A 575 -3.71 -23.75 2.31
CA GLU A 575 -2.80 -24.88 2.40
C GLU A 575 -1.45 -24.65 1.71
N GLN A 576 -1.29 -23.54 0.98
CA GLN A 576 -0.06 -23.15 0.28
C GLN A 576 0.43 -21.78 0.78
N PHE A 577 1.72 -21.52 0.64
CA PHE A 577 2.26 -20.17 0.85
C PHE A 577 2.28 -19.42 -0.48
N ILE A 578 1.42 -18.43 -0.65
CA ILE A 578 1.32 -17.65 -1.89
C ILE A 578 1.58 -16.17 -1.59
N THR A 579 2.48 -15.55 -2.34
CA THR A 579 2.82 -14.13 -2.19
C THR A 579 3.08 -13.45 -3.53
N SER A 580 2.99 -12.12 -3.55
CA SER A 580 3.34 -11.31 -4.73
C SER A 580 4.85 -11.37 -4.95
N LEU A 581 5.27 -11.47 -6.22
CA LEU A 581 6.69 -11.45 -6.59
C LEU A 581 7.39 -10.15 -6.16
N ALA A 582 6.69 -9.01 -6.17
CA ALA A 582 7.23 -7.72 -5.76
C ALA A 582 6.77 -7.33 -4.34
N ASP A 583 7.67 -6.72 -3.55
CA ASP A 583 7.37 -6.20 -2.20
C ASP A 583 6.32 -5.08 -2.22
N VAL A 584 6.22 -4.33 -3.33
CA VAL A 584 5.12 -3.39 -3.60
C VAL A 584 4.27 -3.99 -4.73
N PRO A 585 3.19 -4.71 -4.41
CA PRO A 585 2.44 -5.47 -5.39
C PRO A 585 1.78 -4.56 -6.44
N PRO A 586 2.01 -4.80 -7.75
CA PRO A 586 1.41 -3.97 -8.79
C PRO A 586 -0.07 -4.31 -8.97
N TYR A 587 -0.91 -3.30 -9.17
CA TYR A 587 -2.34 -3.48 -9.41
C TYR A 587 -2.79 -2.68 -10.63
N CYS A 588 -3.88 -3.09 -11.26
CA CYS A 588 -4.44 -2.41 -12.42
C CYS A 588 -5.47 -1.35 -11.99
N ALA A 589 -5.11 -0.07 -12.10
CA ALA A 589 -6.02 1.04 -11.77
C ALA A 589 -7.28 1.04 -12.66
N ASN A 590 -7.17 0.66 -13.94
CA ASN A 590 -8.33 0.65 -14.84
C ASN A 590 -9.31 -0.48 -14.53
N MET A 591 -8.84 -1.67 -14.17
CA MET A 591 -9.72 -2.74 -13.66
C MET A 591 -10.44 -2.29 -12.37
N SER A 592 -9.86 -1.36 -11.60
CA SER A 592 -10.44 -0.85 -10.34
C SER A 592 -11.56 0.16 -10.53
N GLN A 593 -11.79 0.62 -11.76
CA GLN A 593 -12.88 1.55 -12.09
C GLN A 593 -14.24 0.85 -12.04
N ILE A 594 -14.28 -0.48 -12.23
CA ILE A 594 -15.48 -1.25 -11.99
C ILE A 594 -15.67 -1.41 -10.47
N THR A 595 -16.82 -0.97 -9.96
CA THR A 595 -17.19 -0.97 -8.55
C THR A 595 -18.56 -1.61 -8.35
N LEU A 596 -18.94 -1.92 -7.10
CA LEU A 596 -20.28 -2.48 -6.86
C LEU A 596 -21.35 -1.44 -7.19
N GLN A 597 -21.05 -0.18 -6.90
CA GLN A 597 -21.96 0.93 -7.13
C GLN A 597 -22.29 1.07 -8.62
N ASN A 598 -21.29 1.20 -9.50
CA ASN A 598 -21.58 1.38 -10.92
C ASN A 598 -22.12 0.10 -11.58
N LEU A 599 -21.77 -1.08 -11.07
CA LEU A 599 -22.41 -2.33 -11.49
C LEU A 599 -23.89 -2.35 -11.12
N ALA A 600 -24.25 -1.97 -9.88
CA ALA A 600 -25.64 -1.87 -9.45
C ALA A 600 -26.42 -0.85 -10.29
N GLU A 601 -25.85 0.34 -10.51
CA GLU A 601 -26.47 1.39 -11.32
C GLU A 601 -26.71 0.94 -12.77
N THR A 602 -25.75 0.21 -13.36
CA THR A 602 -25.88 -0.35 -14.72
C THR A 602 -27.03 -1.35 -14.78
N LEU A 603 -27.12 -2.24 -13.79
CA LEU A 603 -28.17 -3.25 -13.70
C LEU A 603 -29.55 -2.64 -13.42
N GLU A 604 -29.62 -1.59 -12.61
CA GLU A 604 -30.86 -0.86 -12.33
C GLU A 604 -31.34 -0.06 -13.53
N ALA A 605 -30.43 0.56 -14.29
CA ALA A 605 -30.74 1.19 -15.57
C ALA A 605 -31.31 0.15 -16.54
N LEU A 606 -30.64 -1.00 -16.66
CA LEU A 606 -31.09 -2.10 -17.50
C LEU A 606 -32.47 -2.62 -17.09
N GLN A 607 -32.76 -2.76 -15.79
CA GLN A 607 -34.08 -3.15 -15.28
C GLN A 607 -35.19 -2.17 -15.70
N LYS A 608 -34.85 -0.90 -15.93
CA LYS A 608 -35.77 0.15 -16.42
C LYS A 608 -35.81 0.24 -17.96
N GLY A 609 -35.09 -0.62 -18.67
CA GLY A 609 -34.96 -0.59 -20.12
C GLY A 609 -33.96 0.44 -20.66
N ASP A 610 -33.12 1.02 -19.81
CA ASP A 610 -32.04 1.95 -20.18
C ASP A 610 -30.74 1.17 -20.42
N LEU A 611 -30.28 1.12 -21.68
CA LEU A 611 -29.02 0.50 -22.11
C LEU A 611 -27.82 1.41 -21.85
N ARG A 612 -27.68 1.84 -20.59
CA ARG A 612 -26.60 2.72 -20.18
C ARG A 612 -25.24 2.04 -20.42
N ASN A 613 -24.30 2.82 -20.98
CA ASN A 613 -22.95 2.37 -21.29
C ASN A 613 -22.93 1.13 -22.21
N GLU A 614 -23.87 1.07 -23.16
CA GLU A 614 -23.84 0.07 -24.22
C GLU A 614 -22.60 0.25 -25.10
N VAL A 615 -21.86 -0.84 -25.27
CA VAL A 615 -20.68 -0.90 -26.12
C VAL A 615 -21.10 -1.32 -27.51
N THR A 616 -20.96 -0.41 -28.45
CA THR A 616 -21.28 -0.62 -29.86
C THR A 616 -20.02 -0.59 -30.72
N VAL A 617 -20.07 -1.30 -31.84
CA VAL A 617 -18.96 -1.42 -32.78
C VAL A 617 -19.47 -1.05 -34.17
N ASP A 618 -18.74 -0.21 -34.90
CA ASP A 618 -19.14 0.19 -36.24
C ASP A 618 -19.13 -1.02 -37.20
N ALA A 619 -20.07 -1.04 -38.15
CA ALA A 619 -20.33 -2.21 -38.99
C ALA A 619 -19.13 -2.61 -39.88
N GLN A 620 -18.32 -1.63 -40.30
CA GLN A 620 -17.17 -1.88 -41.17
C GLN A 620 -16.04 -2.54 -40.39
N SER A 621 -15.68 -2.01 -39.21
CA SER A 621 -14.69 -2.59 -38.33
C SER A 621 -15.15 -3.94 -37.78
N ALA A 622 -16.45 -4.10 -37.47
CA ALA A 622 -17.01 -5.34 -36.94
C ALA A 622 -16.77 -6.54 -37.87
N ARG A 623 -16.93 -6.37 -39.19
CA ARG A 623 -16.73 -7.46 -40.17
C ARG A 623 -15.31 -8.04 -40.11
N TRP A 624 -14.30 -7.19 -40.18
CA TRP A 624 -12.92 -7.64 -40.21
C TRP A 624 -12.43 -8.05 -38.82
N ALA A 625 -12.83 -7.34 -37.76
CA ALA A 625 -12.51 -7.73 -36.40
C ALA A 625 -13.10 -9.11 -36.05
N MET A 626 -14.34 -9.38 -36.46
CA MET A 626 -14.97 -10.71 -36.34
C MET A 626 -14.12 -11.77 -37.04
N THR A 627 -13.63 -11.50 -38.26
CA THR A 627 -12.79 -12.45 -39.01
C THR A 627 -11.51 -12.79 -38.23
N ALA A 628 -10.82 -11.80 -37.68
CA ALA A 628 -9.61 -12.00 -36.89
C ALA A 628 -9.88 -12.74 -35.57
N LEU A 629 -10.99 -12.40 -34.90
CA LEU A 629 -11.42 -13.05 -33.65
C LEU A 629 -11.86 -14.50 -33.87
N GLN A 630 -12.57 -14.82 -34.95
CA GLN A 630 -12.95 -16.20 -35.26
C GLN A 630 -11.72 -17.07 -35.53
N ARG A 631 -10.70 -16.54 -36.23
CA ARG A 631 -9.40 -17.20 -36.37
C ARG A 631 -8.77 -17.47 -35.00
N MET A 632 -8.77 -16.47 -34.10
CA MET A 632 -8.27 -16.64 -32.72
C MET A 632 -9.01 -17.75 -31.98
N LEU A 633 -10.34 -17.82 -32.08
CA LEU A 633 -11.15 -18.79 -31.35
C LEU A 633 -10.97 -20.23 -31.86
N ALA A 634 -10.63 -20.39 -33.14
CA ALA A 634 -10.33 -21.67 -33.77
C ALA A 634 -8.95 -22.25 -33.38
N LEU A 635 -8.05 -21.44 -32.82
CA LEU A 635 -6.66 -21.78 -32.43
C LEU A 635 -6.54 -21.90 -30.89
#